data_AF-A9WLL4-F1
#
_entry.id   AF-A9WLL4-F1
#
_cell.length_a   1.000
_cell.length_b   1.000
_cell.length_c   1.000
_cell.angle_alpha   90.00
_cell.angle_beta   90.00
_cell.angle_gamma   90.00
#
_symmetry.space_group_name_H-M   'P 1'
#
loop_
_entity.id
_entity.type
_entity.pdbx_description
1 polymer ?
#
loop_
_entity_poly.entity_id
_entity_poly.type
_entity_poly.pdbx_seq_one_letter_code
_entity_poly.pdbx_strand_id
1 'polypeptide(L)'
;MPNTEETIATQLGHTQAKFINASAPGSDFGQSPISDWAFYNPGPNLNGNLVDLKTIIPQNYRLLSWRQNFINVAGFDTTNRVDVIESDVLDPAFYGKYSLLGGRAAAAADEVLASPGLLAALNATEGQRISTDLGDFTVVGTVRDSKTGDSSLTLYLRPGQLSAGQLSPDQAQAGFVGPPSYFAVGDQPISWEQIKQFNKSGVAVPSRSVIQNPPAGVPDNNGPYSSQESSYWTGALVGVLALLEVGLLAGAAFAVGAKKQQRELALLAASGAESATLRAIIIANAVWLGLIAGVVGAASGLASALLLVGYFRSVGRGGFYGQHPNFWIAGAVVLVALIASLAAASIPARAVAKQATLAALRGGRSVVAHRRWPTVVGLIAIGLGLAATVTGAVVGYFERHNDPRFVPLYPYFIIGGEVVGVLGTVLILGRIVDFMGRRIGRLPLIWRLAARDSARNRSRTVPAVAAVLAASALAGAVVVGGGSGLESTTQNYSWSVNIGQANFSLSTTVSKNTADGTETSIVKFSPEQYLTKLKDASQIPTEHWVLRGEANDECHLTSSKTGDTQESQTPCPEHFLIVPPENRCPVDQLWATTGPQ
;
A
#
# COMPACT_ATOMS: atom_id res chain seq x y z
N MET A 1 -8.23 0.20 7.69
CA MET A 1 -9.22 0.28 6.59
C MET A 1 -10.56 0.69 7.19
N PRO A 2 -11.40 1.41 6.45
CA PRO A 2 -12.73 1.78 6.92
C PRO A 2 -13.62 0.53 6.99
N ASN A 3 -14.50 0.44 7.99
CA ASN A 3 -15.60 -0.52 7.92
C ASN A 3 -16.67 -0.03 6.90
N THR A 4 -17.71 -0.83 6.67
CA THR A 4 -18.81 -0.50 5.76
C THR A 4 -19.46 0.85 6.10
N GLU A 5 -19.70 1.12 7.38
CA GLU A 5 -20.34 2.37 7.83
C GLU A 5 -19.45 3.60 7.60
N GLU A 6 -18.15 3.49 7.86
CA GLU A 6 -17.16 4.54 7.62
C GLU A 6 -16.97 4.78 6.12
N THR A 7 -17.01 3.72 5.31
CA THR A 7 -16.98 3.83 3.84
C THR A 7 -18.19 4.62 3.35
N ILE A 8 -19.38 4.30 3.86
CA ILE A 8 -20.60 5.03 3.53
C ILE A 8 -20.52 6.48 4.02
N ALA A 9 -20.09 6.71 5.26
CA ALA A 9 -20.00 8.04 5.83
C ALA A 9 -19.02 8.93 5.04
N THR A 10 -17.88 8.40 4.63
CA THR A 10 -16.84 9.14 3.90
C THR A 10 -17.18 9.34 2.42
N GLN A 11 -17.81 8.35 1.76
CA GLN A 11 -18.20 8.48 0.35
C GLN A 11 -19.52 9.24 0.18
N LEU A 12 -20.55 8.86 0.93
CA LEU A 12 -21.95 9.27 0.76
C LEU A 12 -22.52 10.11 1.92
N GLY A 13 -21.92 10.10 3.11
CA GLY A 13 -22.53 10.68 4.31
C GLY A 13 -23.84 9.97 4.69
N HIS A 14 -24.90 10.74 4.86
CA HIS A 14 -26.27 10.27 5.09
C HIS A 14 -27.12 10.17 3.81
N THR A 15 -26.52 10.35 2.64
CA THR A 15 -27.23 10.20 1.35
C THR A 15 -27.42 8.71 1.00
N GLN A 16 -28.35 8.43 0.08
CA GLN A 16 -28.61 7.06 -0.41
C GLN A 16 -27.68 6.66 -1.54
N ALA A 17 -27.36 7.59 -2.42
CA ALA A 17 -26.49 7.32 -3.55
C ALA A 17 -25.87 8.61 -4.10
N LYS A 18 -24.80 8.45 -4.87
CA LYS A 18 -24.21 9.49 -5.70
C LYS A 18 -24.40 9.09 -7.16
N PHE A 19 -24.83 10.00 -8.02
CA PHE A 19 -24.96 9.78 -9.46
C PHE A 19 -23.86 10.52 -10.19
N ILE A 20 -23.08 9.81 -11.00
CA ILE A 20 -21.89 10.32 -11.67
C ILE A 20 -21.97 9.95 -13.15
N ASN A 21 -21.77 10.92 -14.04
CA ASN A 21 -21.54 10.60 -15.45
C ASN A 21 -20.13 10.01 -15.57
N ALA A 22 -20.04 8.71 -15.86
CA ALA A 22 -18.79 7.96 -15.85
C ALA A 22 -18.39 7.44 -17.24
N SER A 23 -19.35 7.26 -18.15
CA SER A 23 -19.13 6.79 -19.51
C SER A 23 -20.18 7.35 -20.48
N ALA A 24 -19.92 7.22 -21.78
CA ALA A 24 -20.93 7.49 -22.80
C ALA A 24 -22.08 6.45 -22.74
N PRO A 25 -23.33 6.82 -23.03
CA PRO A 25 -24.44 5.87 -23.10
C PRO A 25 -24.19 4.74 -24.09
N GLY A 26 -24.54 3.50 -23.74
CA GLY A 26 -24.43 2.33 -24.63
C GLY A 26 -23.10 1.57 -24.59
N SER A 27 -22.12 2.00 -23.80
CA SER A 27 -20.91 1.21 -23.50
C SER A 27 -21.24 0.02 -22.58
N ASP A 28 -20.44 -1.05 -22.64
CA ASP A 28 -20.48 -2.19 -21.68
C ASP A 28 -19.87 -1.79 -20.32
N PHE A 29 -20.35 -0.66 -19.79
CA PHE A 29 -19.84 0.00 -18.60
C PHE A 29 -20.29 -0.74 -17.33
N GLY A 30 -19.34 -0.99 -16.45
CA GLY A 30 -19.60 -1.49 -15.10
C GLY A 30 -19.00 -0.57 -14.03
N GLN A 31 -19.41 -0.78 -12.79
CA GLN A 31 -18.82 -0.11 -11.63
C GLN A 31 -18.52 -1.10 -10.51
N SER A 32 -17.59 -0.74 -9.61
CA SER A 32 -17.44 -1.44 -8.32
C SER A 32 -18.70 -1.24 -7.46
N PRO A 33 -19.11 -2.26 -6.69
CA PRO A 33 -20.19 -2.11 -5.71
C PRO A 33 -19.77 -1.33 -4.46
N ILE A 34 -18.47 -1.18 -4.17
CA ILE A 34 -17.94 -0.63 -2.92
C ILE A 34 -17.26 0.73 -3.12
N SER A 35 -16.62 0.94 -4.27
CA SER A 35 -15.78 2.11 -4.55
C SER A 35 -16.49 3.13 -5.45
N ASP A 36 -16.34 4.42 -5.13
CA ASP A 36 -16.96 5.54 -5.86
C ASP A 36 -16.20 6.00 -7.11
N TRP A 37 -15.05 5.38 -7.39
CA TRP A 37 -14.15 5.74 -8.49
C TRP A 37 -13.69 4.55 -9.35
N ALA A 38 -13.99 3.32 -8.94
CA ALA A 38 -13.59 2.12 -9.66
C ALA A 38 -14.65 1.72 -10.70
N PHE A 39 -14.28 1.75 -11.97
CA PHE A 39 -15.16 1.46 -13.11
C PHE A 39 -14.57 0.39 -14.04
N TYR A 40 -15.44 -0.32 -14.74
CA TYR A 40 -15.11 -1.35 -15.75
C TYR A 40 -15.48 -0.85 -17.13
N ASN A 41 -14.59 -1.08 -18.10
CA ASN A 41 -14.79 -0.72 -19.50
C ASN A 41 -15.38 0.70 -19.68
N PRO A 42 -14.80 1.75 -19.06
CA PRO A 42 -15.26 3.10 -19.34
C PRO A 42 -15.10 3.35 -20.84
N GLY A 43 -16.21 3.67 -21.51
CA GLY A 43 -16.20 4.04 -22.92
C GLY A 43 -15.36 5.31 -23.15
N PRO A 44 -14.83 5.55 -24.36
CA PRO A 44 -13.98 6.71 -24.61
C PRO A 44 -14.69 8.04 -24.37
N ASN A 45 -13.93 9.01 -23.85
CA ASN A 45 -14.18 10.45 -23.63
C ASN A 45 -15.63 10.96 -23.69
N LEU A 46 -16.03 11.64 -22.62
CA LEU A 46 -17.30 12.34 -22.39
C LEU A 46 -17.54 13.57 -23.30
N ASN A 47 -17.06 13.57 -24.55
CA ASN A 47 -17.21 14.67 -25.49
C ASN A 47 -18.66 14.79 -25.98
N GLY A 48 -19.51 15.43 -25.17
CA GLY A 48 -20.76 16.04 -25.58
C GLY A 48 -22.05 15.24 -25.35
N ASN A 49 -22.00 13.91 -25.24
CA ASN A 49 -23.19 13.08 -24.99
C ASN A 49 -23.31 12.67 -23.52
N LEU A 50 -23.35 13.68 -22.64
CA LEU A 50 -23.61 13.46 -21.22
C LEU A 50 -25.11 13.29 -20.99
N VAL A 51 -25.46 12.36 -20.10
CA VAL A 51 -26.85 12.24 -19.68
C VAL A 51 -27.19 13.37 -18.72
N ASP A 52 -28.36 13.99 -18.91
CA ASP A 52 -28.92 14.87 -17.88
C ASP A 52 -29.38 14.02 -16.70
N LEU A 53 -28.54 13.98 -15.67
CA LEU A 53 -28.79 13.22 -14.45
C LEU A 53 -30.12 13.60 -13.79
N LYS A 54 -30.59 14.86 -13.92
CA LYS A 54 -31.87 15.28 -13.32
C LYS A 54 -33.07 14.59 -13.96
N THR A 55 -32.96 14.16 -15.22
CA THR A 55 -34.05 13.45 -15.92
C THR A 55 -34.09 11.96 -15.61
N ILE A 56 -32.96 11.38 -15.21
CA ILE A 56 -32.83 9.94 -14.90
C ILE A 56 -33.04 9.66 -13.42
N ILE A 57 -32.61 10.56 -12.54
CA ILE A 57 -32.75 10.36 -11.11
C ILE A 57 -34.24 10.41 -10.73
N PRO A 58 -34.75 9.40 -9.98
CA PRO A 58 -36.14 9.41 -9.53
C PRO A 58 -36.51 10.68 -8.76
N GLN A 59 -37.68 11.26 -9.05
CA GLN A 59 -38.11 12.55 -8.49
C GLN A 59 -38.38 12.53 -6.98
N ASN A 60 -38.40 11.36 -6.34
CA ASN A 60 -38.62 11.21 -4.90
C ASN A 60 -37.37 11.52 -4.05
N TYR A 61 -36.24 11.84 -4.65
CA TYR A 61 -35.02 12.23 -3.94
C TYR A 61 -34.79 13.73 -3.97
N ARG A 62 -34.36 14.30 -2.84
CA ARG A 62 -33.80 15.65 -2.79
C ARG A 62 -32.36 15.58 -3.28
N LEU A 63 -32.03 16.35 -4.33
CA LEU A 63 -30.73 16.30 -4.98
C LEU A 63 -29.79 17.38 -4.43
N LEU A 64 -28.61 16.96 -4.02
CA LEU A 64 -27.50 17.85 -3.68
C LEU A 64 -26.48 17.83 -4.81
N SER A 65 -26.29 18.96 -5.49
CA SER A 65 -25.24 19.09 -6.50
C SER A 65 -23.87 19.06 -5.84
N TRP A 66 -22.97 18.29 -6.40
CA TRP A 66 -21.57 18.26 -6.02
C TRP A 66 -20.71 18.27 -7.26
N ARG A 67 -19.83 19.25 -7.33
CA ARG A 67 -18.91 19.43 -8.44
C ARG A 67 -17.52 19.67 -7.87
N GLN A 68 -16.54 18.97 -8.43
CA GLN A 68 -15.13 19.18 -8.13
C GLN A 68 -14.47 19.82 -9.34
N ASN A 69 -13.75 20.91 -9.09
CA ASN A 69 -12.96 21.65 -10.06
C ASN A 69 -11.61 21.97 -9.43
N PHE A 70 -10.78 22.68 -10.17
CA PHE A 70 -9.53 23.23 -9.67
C PHE A 70 -9.41 24.68 -10.10
N ILE A 71 -8.92 25.52 -9.21
CA ILE A 71 -8.64 26.92 -9.51
C ILE A 71 -7.25 27.27 -9.03
N ASN A 72 -6.78 28.41 -9.50
CA ASN A 72 -5.60 29.02 -8.95
C ASN A 72 -5.99 30.05 -7.88
N VAL A 73 -5.15 30.13 -6.86
CA VAL A 73 -5.32 31.07 -5.75
C VAL A 73 -4.06 31.91 -5.61
N ALA A 74 -4.21 33.23 -5.57
CA ALA A 74 -3.11 34.16 -5.31
C ALA A 74 -2.84 34.23 -3.79
N GLY A 75 -1.56 34.33 -3.40
CA GLY A 75 -1.16 34.40 -1.98
C GLY A 75 -0.04 33.42 -1.61
N PHE A 76 0.28 32.50 -2.52
CA PHE A 76 1.57 31.83 -2.55
C PHE A 76 2.58 32.71 -3.30
N ASP A 77 3.89 32.57 -3.06
CA ASP A 77 4.94 33.14 -3.93
C ASP A 77 4.78 32.69 -5.42
N THR A 78 3.88 31.72 -5.65
CA THR A 78 3.64 31.04 -6.91
C THR A 78 2.21 30.52 -7.03
N THR A 79 1.56 30.66 -8.17
CA THR A 79 0.18 30.20 -8.41
C THR A 79 0.03 28.68 -8.22
N ASN A 80 -0.58 28.23 -7.12
CA ASN A 80 -0.83 26.82 -6.83
C ASN A 80 -2.26 26.41 -7.21
N ARG A 81 -2.38 25.19 -7.76
CA ARG A 81 -3.65 24.55 -8.07
C ARG A 81 -4.34 24.10 -6.78
N VAL A 82 -5.50 24.66 -6.49
CA VAL A 82 -6.33 24.38 -5.31
C VAL A 82 -7.58 23.64 -5.75
N ASP A 83 -7.94 22.58 -5.03
CA ASP A 83 -9.20 21.86 -5.24
C ASP A 83 -10.38 22.78 -4.91
N VAL A 84 -11.41 22.77 -5.74
CA VAL A 84 -12.66 23.49 -5.49
C VAL A 84 -13.81 22.51 -5.45
N ILE A 85 -14.52 22.48 -4.33
CA ILE A 85 -15.75 21.72 -4.18
C ILE A 85 -16.92 22.68 -4.16
N GLU A 86 -17.70 22.68 -5.23
CA GLU A 86 -18.96 23.43 -5.30
C GLU A 86 -20.11 22.51 -4.85
N SER A 87 -20.51 22.67 -3.59
CA SER A 87 -21.60 21.93 -2.96
C SER A 87 -22.00 22.58 -1.63
N ASP A 88 -23.23 22.34 -1.18
CA ASP A 88 -23.61 22.69 0.19
C ASP A 88 -23.03 21.67 1.17
N VAL A 89 -21.72 21.78 1.43
CA VAL A 89 -20.96 20.81 2.24
C VAL A 89 -21.37 20.75 3.70
N LEU A 90 -22.14 21.73 4.18
CA LEU A 90 -22.69 21.78 5.53
C LEU A 90 -24.15 21.30 5.60
N ASP A 91 -24.72 20.82 4.49
CA ASP A 91 -26.03 20.18 4.49
C ASP A 91 -26.03 18.97 5.46
N PRO A 92 -27.08 18.78 6.28
CA PRO A 92 -27.15 17.65 7.22
C PRO A 92 -26.95 16.28 6.57
N ALA A 93 -27.26 16.12 5.27
CA ALA A 93 -27.04 14.89 4.54
C ALA A 93 -25.55 14.55 4.35
N PHE A 94 -24.63 15.50 4.51
CA PHE A 94 -23.18 15.27 4.46
C PHE A 94 -22.52 15.14 5.84
N TYR A 95 -23.30 15.04 6.91
CA TYR A 95 -22.75 14.78 8.23
C TYR A 95 -21.85 13.52 8.22
N GLY A 96 -20.67 13.63 8.84
CA GLY A 96 -19.64 12.60 8.81
C GLY A 96 -18.71 12.64 7.60
N LYS A 97 -19.18 13.16 6.45
CA LYS A 97 -18.33 13.39 5.26
C LYS A 97 -17.50 14.65 5.42
N TYR A 98 -18.16 15.76 5.73
CA TYR A 98 -17.55 17.05 6.02
C TYR A 98 -17.86 17.46 7.47
N SER A 99 -16.93 18.18 8.10
CA SER A 99 -17.10 18.70 9.45
C SER A 99 -16.63 20.15 9.52
N LEU A 100 -17.46 21.02 10.09
CA LEU A 100 -17.10 22.40 10.37
C LEU A 100 -16.21 22.43 11.62
N LEU A 101 -14.98 22.91 11.48
CA LEU A 101 -14.02 23.05 12.58
C LEU A 101 -14.10 24.43 13.24
N GLY A 102 -14.40 25.45 12.46
CA GLY A 102 -14.43 26.85 12.89
C GLY A 102 -15.27 27.72 11.95
N GLY A 103 -15.67 28.89 12.44
CA GLY A 103 -16.48 29.86 11.72
C GLY A 103 -17.94 29.44 11.50
N ARG A 104 -18.48 29.76 10.32
CA ARG A 104 -19.89 29.53 9.96
C ARG A 104 -20.05 29.18 8.49
N ALA A 105 -21.24 28.70 8.11
CA ALA A 105 -21.62 28.52 6.72
C ALA A 105 -21.54 29.84 5.91
N ALA A 106 -21.17 29.72 4.63
CA ALA A 106 -21.25 30.82 3.68
C ALA A 106 -22.71 31.25 3.46
N ALA A 107 -22.98 32.54 3.59
CA ALA A 107 -24.31 33.15 3.43
C ALA A 107 -24.38 34.06 2.20
N ALA A 108 -23.26 34.70 1.83
CA ALA A 108 -23.16 35.59 0.68
C ALA A 108 -22.35 34.97 -0.48
N ALA A 109 -22.48 35.54 -1.68
CA ALA A 109 -21.88 35.00 -2.91
C ALA A 109 -20.35 35.13 -2.93
N ASP A 110 -19.82 36.08 -2.17
CA ASP A 110 -18.41 36.36 -1.94
C ASP A 110 -17.86 35.66 -0.69
N GLU A 111 -18.64 34.80 -0.03
CA GLU A 111 -18.20 34.02 1.13
C GLU A 111 -17.91 32.57 0.74
N VAL A 112 -16.82 32.02 1.28
CA VAL A 112 -16.37 30.64 1.04
C VAL A 112 -15.90 29.97 2.33
N LEU A 113 -15.81 28.65 2.30
CA LEU A 113 -15.14 27.87 3.35
C LEU A 113 -13.82 27.33 2.82
N ALA A 114 -12.84 27.11 3.70
CA ALA A 114 -11.52 26.61 3.32
C ALA A 114 -11.11 25.41 4.17
N SER A 115 -10.23 24.57 3.65
CA SER A 115 -9.56 23.54 4.43
C SER A 115 -8.49 24.14 5.35
N PRO A 116 -8.15 23.49 6.49
CA PRO A 116 -7.06 23.93 7.36
C PRO A 116 -5.73 24.06 6.63
N GLY A 117 -5.43 23.10 5.75
CA GLY A 117 -4.21 23.07 4.96
C GLY A 117 -4.10 24.26 4.03
N LEU A 118 -5.20 24.67 3.39
CA LEU A 118 -5.20 25.86 2.54
C LEU A 118 -4.96 27.14 3.34
N LEU A 119 -5.62 27.29 4.49
CA LEU A 119 -5.44 28.45 5.37
C LEU A 119 -4.00 28.55 5.89
N ALA A 120 -3.43 27.43 6.33
CA ALA A 120 -2.03 27.37 6.76
C ALA A 120 -1.07 27.71 5.62
N ALA A 121 -1.35 27.21 4.42
CA ALA A 121 -0.50 27.42 3.24
C ALA A 121 -0.53 28.88 2.74
N LEU A 122 -1.65 29.58 2.92
CA LEU A 122 -1.81 31.01 2.61
C LEU A 122 -1.46 31.94 3.78
N ASN A 123 -1.08 31.40 4.95
CA ASN A 123 -0.99 32.16 6.21
C ASN A 123 -2.25 33.00 6.48
N ALA A 124 -3.42 32.48 6.10
CA ALA A 124 -4.69 33.17 6.18
C ALA A 124 -5.52 32.72 7.38
N THR A 125 -6.37 33.60 7.90
CA THR A 125 -7.31 33.29 8.98
C THR A 125 -8.76 33.45 8.54
N GLU A 126 -9.69 32.89 9.32
CA GLU A 126 -11.13 33.17 9.16
C GLU A 126 -11.39 34.68 9.20
N GLY A 127 -12.26 35.16 8.31
CA GLY A 127 -12.60 36.56 8.10
C GLY A 127 -11.71 37.30 7.09
N GLN A 128 -10.62 36.69 6.61
CA GLN A 128 -9.75 37.31 5.59
C GLN A 128 -10.24 37.06 4.17
N ARG A 129 -9.88 37.99 3.28
CA ARG A 129 -10.19 37.95 1.85
C ARG A 129 -9.04 37.31 1.09
N ILE A 130 -9.35 36.31 0.28
CA ILE A 130 -8.44 35.58 -0.59
C ILE A 130 -8.78 35.93 -2.03
N SER A 131 -7.78 36.21 -2.85
CA SER A 131 -7.96 36.49 -4.28
C SER A 131 -7.73 35.24 -5.11
N THR A 132 -8.64 34.94 -6.02
CA THR A 132 -8.62 33.75 -6.89
C THR A 132 -8.89 34.15 -8.33
N ASP A 133 -8.63 33.25 -9.28
CA ASP A 133 -8.96 33.47 -10.69
C ASP A 133 -10.45 33.73 -10.94
N LEU A 134 -11.32 33.32 -10.00
CA LEU A 134 -12.76 33.51 -10.07
C LEU A 134 -13.25 34.80 -9.41
N GLY A 135 -12.34 35.54 -8.79
CA GLY A 135 -12.63 36.74 -7.99
C GLY A 135 -12.15 36.59 -6.55
N ASP A 136 -12.44 37.62 -5.76
CA ASP A 136 -12.09 37.64 -4.36
C ASP A 136 -13.19 37.03 -3.50
N PHE A 137 -12.80 36.20 -2.54
CA PHE A 137 -13.70 35.58 -1.59
C PHE A 137 -13.25 35.82 -0.15
N THR A 138 -14.19 36.02 0.75
CA THR A 138 -13.94 36.08 2.20
C THR A 138 -14.10 34.68 2.78
N VAL A 139 -13.07 34.17 3.46
CA VAL A 139 -13.18 32.88 4.15
C VAL A 139 -13.97 33.07 5.44
N VAL A 140 -15.12 32.41 5.57
CA VAL A 140 -16.00 32.56 6.74
C VAL A 140 -16.04 31.34 7.65
N GLY A 141 -15.37 30.25 7.27
CA GLY A 141 -15.27 29.06 8.09
C GLY A 141 -14.29 28.03 7.56
N THR A 142 -13.93 27.12 8.43
CA THR A 142 -12.94 26.07 8.19
C THR A 142 -13.62 24.71 8.16
N VAL A 143 -13.45 23.95 7.08
CA VAL A 143 -14.08 22.64 6.88
C VAL A 143 -13.02 21.56 6.71
N ARG A 144 -13.22 20.43 7.40
CA ARG A 144 -12.44 19.20 7.23
C ARG A 144 -13.25 18.17 6.45
N ASP A 145 -12.66 17.64 5.38
CA ASP A 145 -13.12 16.44 4.70
C ASP A 145 -12.53 15.19 5.40
N SER A 146 -13.40 14.27 5.80
CA SER A 146 -13.02 13.02 6.48
C SER A 146 -12.10 12.12 5.64
N LYS A 147 -12.17 12.21 4.30
CA LYS A 147 -11.39 11.39 3.37
C LYS A 147 -9.96 11.90 3.25
N THR A 148 -9.78 13.20 3.01
CA THR A 148 -8.47 13.82 2.72
C THR A 148 -7.78 14.39 3.97
N GLY A 149 -8.55 14.78 4.99
CA GLY A 149 -8.04 15.35 6.24
C GLY A 149 -7.62 16.82 6.12
N ASP A 150 -6.84 17.28 7.11
CA ASP A 150 -6.48 18.69 7.29
C ASP A 150 -5.45 19.19 6.30
N SER A 151 -4.63 18.31 5.73
CA SER A 151 -3.57 18.70 4.79
C SER A 151 -4.07 18.99 3.38
N SER A 152 -5.38 18.87 3.12
CA SER A 152 -5.95 19.19 1.81
C SER A 152 -5.83 20.69 1.51
N LEU A 153 -5.64 21.02 0.23
CA LEU A 153 -5.68 22.41 -0.27
C LEU A 153 -7.00 22.59 -1.01
N THR A 154 -8.08 22.86 -0.28
CA THR A 154 -9.44 22.85 -0.84
C THR A 154 -10.24 24.10 -0.43
N LEU A 155 -10.91 24.70 -1.42
CA LEU A 155 -11.94 25.73 -1.23
C LEU A 155 -13.31 25.10 -1.43
N TYR A 156 -14.26 25.45 -0.58
CA TYR A 156 -15.65 25.01 -0.67
C TYR A 156 -16.56 26.18 -1.00
N LEU A 157 -17.25 26.05 -2.13
CA LEU A 157 -18.16 27.03 -2.69
C LEU A 157 -19.60 26.50 -2.60
N ARG A 158 -20.56 27.40 -2.44
CA ARG A 158 -21.98 27.11 -2.51
C ARG A 158 -22.42 26.74 -3.92
N PRO A 159 -23.48 25.94 -4.06
CA PRO A 159 -24.07 25.65 -5.35
C PRO A 159 -24.43 26.92 -6.13
N GLY A 160 -23.95 27.04 -7.37
CA GLY A 160 -24.22 28.16 -8.26
C GLY A 160 -23.30 29.37 -8.08
N GLN A 161 -22.32 29.33 -7.16
CA GLN A 161 -21.29 30.39 -7.08
C GLN A 161 -20.34 30.37 -8.28
N LEU A 162 -20.20 29.23 -8.97
CA LEU A 162 -19.46 29.14 -10.23
C LEU A 162 -20.39 29.42 -11.40
N SER A 163 -20.36 30.64 -11.94
CA SER A 163 -21.07 30.94 -13.19
C SER A 163 -20.23 30.52 -14.40
N ALA A 164 -20.84 29.88 -15.39
CA ALA A 164 -20.17 29.44 -16.63
C ALA A 164 -19.47 30.58 -17.40
N GLY A 165 -19.81 31.84 -17.15
CA GLY A 165 -19.18 33.03 -17.75
C GLY A 165 -17.98 33.61 -16.98
N GLN A 166 -17.61 33.07 -15.81
CA GLN A 166 -16.43 33.49 -15.04
C GLN A 166 -15.19 32.63 -15.34
N LEU A 167 -15.34 31.61 -16.18
CA LEU A 167 -14.28 30.72 -16.61
C LEU A 167 -13.85 31.14 -18.01
N SER A 168 -12.56 31.11 -18.30
CA SER A 168 -12.11 31.41 -19.67
C SER A 168 -12.69 30.38 -20.65
N PRO A 169 -12.96 30.76 -21.92
CA PRO A 169 -13.43 29.82 -22.94
C PRO A 169 -12.54 28.57 -23.04
N ASP A 170 -11.23 28.74 -22.80
CA ASP A 170 -10.24 27.66 -22.79
C ASP A 170 -10.42 26.70 -21.59
N GLN A 171 -10.77 27.19 -20.40
CA GLN A 171 -11.09 26.36 -19.23
C GLN A 171 -12.40 25.56 -19.41
N ALA A 172 -13.39 26.16 -20.07
CA ALA A 172 -14.63 25.48 -20.42
C ALA A 172 -14.41 24.42 -21.51
N GLN A 173 -13.54 24.67 -22.50
CA GLN A 173 -13.20 23.73 -23.58
C GLN A 173 -12.24 22.61 -23.18
N ALA A 174 -11.35 22.84 -22.21
CA ALA A 174 -10.40 21.83 -21.72
C ALA A 174 -11.02 20.81 -20.75
N GLY A 175 -12.36 20.82 -20.56
CA GLY A 175 -13.06 19.84 -19.74
C GLY A 175 -12.84 19.98 -18.23
N PHE A 176 -12.33 21.12 -17.77
CA PHE A 176 -12.06 21.38 -16.35
C PHE A 176 -13.33 21.50 -15.50
N VAL A 177 -14.49 21.75 -16.11
CA VAL A 177 -15.79 21.77 -15.45
C VAL A 177 -16.61 20.59 -15.95
N GLY A 178 -16.47 19.46 -15.27
CA GLY A 178 -17.34 18.31 -15.50
C GLY A 178 -18.79 18.63 -15.14
N PRO A 179 -19.77 17.91 -15.71
CA PRO A 179 -21.15 17.97 -15.25
C PRO A 179 -21.19 17.68 -13.73
N PRO A 180 -22.06 18.34 -12.96
CA PRO A 180 -22.15 18.09 -11.54
C PRO A 180 -22.64 16.66 -11.31
N SER A 181 -22.05 15.99 -10.33
CA SER A 181 -22.64 14.78 -9.76
C SER A 181 -23.75 15.16 -8.80
N TYR A 182 -24.71 14.27 -8.57
CA TYR A 182 -25.81 14.51 -7.64
C TYR A 182 -25.83 13.47 -6.54
N PHE A 183 -25.85 13.92 -5.30
CA PHE A 183 -26.15 13.08 -4.15
C PHE A 183 -27.66 13.04 -3.94
N ALA A 184 -28.22 11.85 -3.84
CA ALA A 184 -29.64 11.61 -3.63
C ALA A 184 -29.95 11.46 -2.14
N VAL A 185 -30.71 12.41 -1.59
CA VAL A 185 -31.18 12.40 -0.21
C VAL A 185 -32.63 11.88 -0.18
N GLY A 186 -32.87 10.81 0.56
CA GLY A 186 -34.18 10.19 0.75
C GLY A 186 -34.08 8.86 1.48
N ASP A 187 -35.18 8.15 1.61
CA ASP A 187 -35.24 6.90 2.39
C ASP A 187 -35.25 5.63 1.52
N GLN A 188 -35.57 5.77 0.24
CA GLN A 188 -35.66 4.63 -0.67
C GLN A 188 -34.26 4.12 -1.05
N PRO A 189 -33.99 2.81 -0.94
CA PRO A 189 -32.72 2.24 -1.35
C PRO A 189 -32.62 2.10 -2.87
N ILE A 190 -31.41 2.20 -3.41
CA ILE A 190 -31.15 1.94 -4.83
C ILE A 190 -30.49 0.56 -4.96
N SER A 191 -31.23 -0.38 -5.58
CA SER A 191 -30.82 -1.77 -5.75
C SER A 191 -29.77 -1.94 -6.85
N TRP A 192 -29.01 -3.04 -6.80
CA TRP A 192 -28.03 -3.37 -7.83
C TRP A 192 -28.63 -3.52 -9.23
N GLU A 193 -29.87 -4.01 -9.33
CA GLU A 193 -30.56 -4.11 -10.63
C GLU A 193 -30.85 -2.73 -11.24
N GLN A 194 -31.21 -1.75 -10.42
CA GLN A 194 -31.38 -0.36 -10.87
C GLN A 194 -30.03 0.24 -11.28
N ILE A 195 -28.97 -0.02 -10.52
CA ILE A 195 -27.61 0.45 -10.85
C ILE A 195 -27.17 -0.11 -12.21
N LYS A 196 -27.38 -1.40 -12.48
CA LYS A 196 -27.08 -1.98 -13.81
C LYS A 196 -27.86 -1.31 -14.94
N GLN A 197 -29.08 -0.83 -14.69
CA GLN A 197 -29.84 -0.06 -15.68
C GLN A 197 -29.24 1.33 -15.91
N PHE A 198 -28.83 2.03 -14.85
CA PHE A 198 -28.12 3.32 -14.95
C PHE A 198 -26.75 3.16 -15.64
N ASN A 199 -26.03 2.08 -15.38
CA ASN A 199 -24.75 1.78 -16.01
C ASN A 199 -24.86 1.65 -17.54
N LYS A 200 -25.96 1.09 -18.06
CA LYS A 200 -26.22 1.03 -19.51
C LYS A 200 -26.34 2.41 -20.14
N SER A 201 -26.76 3.41 -19.37
CA SER A 201 -26.79 4.81 -19.77
C SER A 201 -25.48 5.56 -19.51
N GLY A 202 -24.43 4.88 -19.03
CA GLY A 202 -23.13 5.49 -18.73
C GLY A 202 -23.07 6.23 -17.37
N VAL A 203 -24.07 6.01 -16.52
CA VAL A 203 -24.17 6.66 -15.20
C VAL A 203 -23.75 5.68 -14.11
N ALA A 204 -22.70 6.02 -13.37
CA ALA A 204 -22.29 5.29 -12.18
C ALA A 204 -23.09 5.76 -10.97
N VAL A 205 -23.50 4.81 -10.14
CA VAL A 205 -24.32 5.05 -8.95
C VAL A 205 -23.75 4.32 -7.74
N PRO A 206 -22.74 4.87 -7.04
CA PRO A 206 -22.38 4.38 -5.71
C PRO A 206 -23.58 4.50 -4.77
N SER A 207 -24.03 3.38 -4.20
CA SER A 207 -25.27 3.27 -3.43
C SER A 207 -25.04 2.70 -2.04
N ARG A 208 -25.67 3.30 -1.04
CA ARG A 208 -25.61 2.90 0.38
C ARG A 208 -26.00 1.44 0.57
N SER A 209 -27.12 1.01 -0.02
CA SER A 209 -27.63 -0.35 0.14
C SER A 209 -26.72 -1.40 -0.50
N VAL A 210 -26.01 -1.04 -1.57
CA VAL A 210 -25.07 -1.92 -2.26
C VAL A 210 -23.72 -1.99 -1.56
N ILE A 211 -23.24 -0.88 -0.98
CA ILE A 211 -22.04 -0.90 -0.13
C ILE A 211 -22.31 -1.76 1.13
N GLN A 212 -23.52 -1.71 1.68
CA GLN A 212 -23.92 -2.54 2.82
C GLN A 212 -24.02 -4.02 2.49
N ASN A 213 -24.57 -4.35 1.31
CA ASN A 213 -24.78 -5.72 0.87
C ASN A 213 -24.31 -5.87 -0.59
N PRO A 214 -22.99 -6.01 -0.82
CA PRO A 214 -22.46 -6.09 -2.17
C PRO A 214 -22.92 -7.38 -2.86
N PRO A 215 -23.26 -7.33 -4.16
CA PRO A 215 -23.65 -8.50 -4.93
C PRO A 215 -22.47 -9.49 -5.08
N ALA A 216 -22.76 -10.78 -4.98
CA ALA A 216 -21.76 -11.82 -5.20
C ALA A 216 -21.29 -11.88 -6.66
N GLY A 217 -20.00 -12.15 -6.87
CA GLY A 217 -19.43 -12.38 -8.20
C GLY A 217 -19.16 -11.12 -9.03
N VAL A 218 -19.37 -9.93 -8.48
CA VAL A 218 -18.90 -8.67 -9.09
C VAL A 218 -17.50 -8.39 -8.57
N PRO A 219 -16.47 -8.26 -9.43
CA PRO A 219 -15.14 -7.91 -8.98
C PRO A 219 -15.14 -6.57 -8.24
N ASP A 220 -14.16 -6.34 -7.38
CA ASP A 220 -13.87 -5.03 -6.79
C ASP A 220 -12.53 -4.53 -7.38
N ASN A 221 -12.59 -3.87 -8.54
CA ASN A 221 -11.42 -3.32 -9.24
C ASN A 221 -10.90 -2.06 -8.54
N ASN A 222 -10.42 -2.19 -7.31
CA ASN A 222 -9.57 -1.17 -6.69
C ASN A 222 -8.15 -1.25 -7.29
N GLY A 223 -8.01 -1.06 -8.61
CA GLY A 223 -6.74 -1.10 -9.36
C GLY A 223 -5.86 -2.37 -9.17
N PRO A 224 -4.81 -2.55 -9.98
CA PRO A 224 -3.89 -3.70 -9.81
C PRO A 224 -3.08 -3.69 -8.50
N TYR A 225 -3.05 -2.57 -7.76
CA TYR A 225 -2.16 -2.36 -6.61
C TYR A 225 -2.87 -2.10 -5.26
N SER A 226 -4.21 -2.14 -5.18
CA SER A 226 -4.92 -1.86 -3.92
C SER A 226 -6.01 -2.84 -3.54
N SER A 227 -5.91 -4.11 -3.93
CA SER A 227 -6.79 -5.15 -3.37
C SER A 227 -6.39 -5.47 -1.93
N GLN A 228 -7.39 -5.55 -1.05
CA GLN A 228 -7.23 -5.89 0.38
C GLN A 228 -6.42 -7.20 0.56
N GLU A 229 -6.60 -8.14 -0.37
CA GLU A 229 -5.86 -9.40 -0.42
C GLU A 229 -4.35 -9.18 -0.54
N SER A 230 -3.87 -8.27 -1.41
CA SER A 230 -2.43 -8.02 -1.58
C SER A 230 -1.78 -7.48 -0.29
N SER A 231 -2.47 -6.59 0.44
CA SER A 231 -1.98 -6.07 1.71
C SER A 231 -1.95 -7.13 2.82
N TYR A 232 -3.01 -7.95 2.93
CA TYR A 232 -3.03 -9.07 3.88
C TYR A 232 -2.00 -10.14 3.55
N TRP A 233 -1.84 -10.47 2.26
CA TRP A 233 -0.83 -11.42 1.81
C TRP A 233 0.56 -10.90 2.08
N THR A 234 0.88 -9.66 1.71
CA THR A 234 2.18 -9.04 2.01
C THR A 234 2.44 -9.01 3.52
N GLY A 235 1.46 -8.62 4.33
CA GLY A 235 1.57 -8.65 5.79
C GLY A 235 1.76 -10.05 6.37
N ALA A 236 1.02 -11.05 5.88
CA ALA A 236 1.16 -12.44 6.29
C ALA A 236 2.52 -13.00 5.92
N LEU A 237 3.01 -12.65 4.73
CA LEU A 237 4.29 -13.03 4.18
C LEU A 237 5.46 -12.48 5.00
N VAL A 238 5.45 -11.18 5.31
CA VAL A 238 6.39 -10.55 6.25
C VAL A 238 6.27 -11.17 7.63
N GLY A 239 5.05 -11.48 8.07
CA GLY A 239 4.78 -12.17 9.33
C GLY A 239 5.43 -13.55 9.40
N VAL A 240 5.36 -14.36 8.33
CA VAL A 240 6.00 -15.69 8.26
C VAL A 240 7.51 -15.58 8.39
N LEU A 241 8.13 -14.60 7.72
CA LEU A 241 9.57 -14.35 7.84
C LEU A 241 9.93 -13.96 9.29
N ALA A 242 9.24 -12.97 9.86
CA ALA A 242 9.47 -12.55 11.24
C ALA A 242 9.29 -13.72 12.24
N LEU A 243 8.29 -14.56 12.04
CA LEU A 243 8.01 -15.73 12.88
C LEU A 243 9.07 -16.82 12.74
N LEU A 244 9.58 -17.07 11.53
CA LEU A 244 10.70 -17.99 11.30
C LEU A 244 11.89 -17.58 12.18
N GLU A 245 12.22 -16.29 12.17
CA GLU A 245 13.38 -15.77 12.89
C GLU A 245 13.21 -15.75 14.39
N VAL A 246 12.07 -15.28 14.87
CA VAL A 246 11.70 -15.39 16.29
C VAL A 246 11.70 -16.86 16.71
N GLY A 247 11.26 -17.77 15.84
CA GLY A 247 11.34 -19.22 16.04
C GLY A 247 12.77 -19.73 16.18
N LEU A 248 13.72 -19.23 15.39
CA LEU A 248 15.15 -19.56 15.51
C LEU A 248 15.74 -19.04 16.82
N LEU A 249 15.40 -17.81 17.22
CA LEU A 249 15.78 -17.23 18.52
C LEU A 249 15.22 -18.05 19.68
N ALA A 250 13.93 -18.37 19.63
CA ALA A 250 13.25 -19.19 20.61
C ALA A 250 13.89 -20.59 20.68
N GLY A 251 14.19 -21.21 19.53
CA GLY A 251 14.85 -22.51 19.46
C GLY A 251 16.22 -22.51 20.14
N ALA A 252 17.01 -21.45 19.96
CA ALA A 252 18.27 -21.25 20.66
C ALA A 252 18.06 -21.11 22.18
N ALA A 253 17.10 -20.29 22.60
CA ALA A 253 16.77 -20.09 24.01
C ALA A 253 16.31 -21.39 24.68
N PHE A 254 15.42 -22.16 24.03
CA PHE A 254 14.97 -23.47 24.51
C PHE A 254 16.10 -24.49 24.57
N ALA A 255 17.00 -24.51 23.59
CA ALA A 255 18.17 -25.40 23.63
C ALA A 255 19.11 -25.09 24.79
N VAL A 256 19.29 -23.82 25.12
CA VAL A 256 20.09 -23.38 26.28
C VAL A 256 19.34 -23.65 27.60
N GLY A 257 18.05 -23.36 27.67
CA GLY A 257 17.21 -23.60 28.84
C GLY A 257 17.12 -25.09 29.20
N ALA A 258 16.86 -25.94 28.21
CA ALA A 258 16.78 -27.39 28.41
C ALA A 258 18.11 -27.98 28.91
N LYS A 259 19.24 -27.37 28.56
CA LYS A 259 20.56 -27.74 29.12
C LYS A 259 20.75 -27.32 30.56
N LYS A 260 20.29 -26.13 30.95
CA LYS A 260 20.33 -25.70 32.36
C LYS A 260 19.54 -26.67 33.24
N GLN A 261 18.43 -27.18 32.71
CA GLN A 261 17.55 -28.16 33.37
C GLN A 261 18.01 -29.61 33.23
N GLN A 262 19.12 -29.92 32.55
CA GLN A 262 19.55 -31.31 32.32
C GLN A 262 19.76 -32.09 33.62
N ARG A 263 20.29 -31.45 34.66
CA ARG A 263 20.54 -32.11 35.95
C ARG A 263 19.23 -32.49 36.64
N GLU A 264 18.26 -31.57 36.66
CA GLU A 264 16.93 -31.79 37.25
C GLU A 264 16.18 -32.89 36.49
N LEU A 265 16.18 -32.83 35.15
CA LEU A 265 15.56 -33.85 34.30
C LEU A 265 16.24 -35.22 34.43
N ALA A 266 17.55 -35.26 34.65
CA ALA A 266 18.30 -36.50 34.90
C ALA A 266 17.96 -37.11 36.28
N LEU A 267 17.78 -36.28 37.31
CA LEU A 267 17.30 -36.74 38.63
C LEU A 267 15.87 -37.29 38.53
N LEU A 268 15.00 -36.62 37.76
CA LEU A 268 13.64 -37.08 37.51
C LEU A 268 13.62 -38.42 36.74
N ALA A 269 14.50 -38.56 35.74
CA ALA A 269 14.70 -39.84 35.02
C ALA A 269 15.21 -40.94 35.96
N ALA A 270 16.12 -40.62 36.88
CA ALA A 270 16.64 -41.58 37.87
C ALA A 270 15.57 -42.05 38.86
N SER A 271 14.55 -41.23 39.14
CA SER A 271 13.37 -41.63 39.91
C SER A 271 12.33 -42.45 39.13
N GLY A 272 12.59 -42.81 37.88
CA GLY A 272 11.73 -43.66 37.05
C GLY A 272 10.88 -42.92 36.02
N ALA A 273 11.09 -41.61 35.79
CA ALA A 273 10.34 -40.89 34.78
C ALA A 273 10.72 -41.30 33.34
N GLU A 274 9.71 -41.61 32.53
CA GLU A 274 9.90 -41.95 31.13
C GLU A 274 10.31 -40.74 30.28
N SER A 275 10.97 -41.02 29.14
CA SER A 275 11.34 -39.99 28.16
C SER A 275 10.15 -39.19 27.61
N ALA A 276 8.95 -39.79 27.60
CA ALA A 276 7.70 -39.12 27.25
C ALA A 276 7.33 -38.03 28.27
N THR A 277 7.45 -38.33 29.57
CA THR A 277 7.19 -37.38 30.66
C THR A 277 8.18 -36.20 30.63
N LEU A 278 9.47 -36.48 30.42
CA LEU A 278 10.49 -35.42 30.28
C LEU A 278 10.19 -34.49 29.09
N ARG A 279 9.75 -35.07 27.96
CA ARG A 279 9.35 -34.30 26.78
C ARG A 279 8.07 -33.49 27.04
N ALA A 280 7.10 -34.05 27.75
CA ALA A 280 5.86 -33.37 28.10
C ALA A 280 6.11 -32.11 28.95
N ILE A 281 7.05 -32.16 29.90
CA ILE A 281 7.44 -31.00 30.72
C ILE A 281 7.97 -29.85 29.84
N ILE A 282 8.88 -30.17 28.90
CA ILE A 282 9.46 -29.14 28.02
C ILE A 282 8.40 -28.58 27.06
N ILE A 283 7.52 -29.43 26.53
CA ILE A 283 6.41 -29.00 25.66
C ILE A 283 5.43 -28.12 26.44
N ALA A 284 5.10 -28.46 27.70
CA ALA A 284 4.22 -27.65 28.53
C ALA A 284 4.78 -26.24 28.77
N ASN A 285 6.09 -26.13 29.02
CA ASN A 285 6.75 -24.82 29.11
C ASN A 285 6.65 -24.03 27.80
N ALA A 286 6.81 -24.71 26.65
CA ALA A 286 6.67 -24.09 25.34
C ALA A 286 5.23 -23.61 25.07
N VAL A 287 4.22 -24.36 25.51
CA VAL A 287 2.80 -23.95 25.41
C VAL A 287 2.57 -22.67 26.19
N TRP A 288 2.98 -22.61 27.46
CA TRP A 288 2.80 -21.42 28.28
C TRP A 288 3.54 -20.20 27.72
N LEU A 289 4.80 -20.37 27.33
CA LEU A 289 5.57 -19.29 26.72
C LEU A 289 4.95 -18.82 25.39
N GLY A 290 4.48 -19.74 24.56
CA GLY A 290 3.82 -19.42 23.29
C GLY A 290 2.51 -18.67 23.49
N LEU A 291 1.67 -19.10 24.44
CA LEU A 291 0.43 -18.42 24.78
C LEU A 291 0.67 -17.02 25.36
N ILE A 292 1.55 -16.90 26.35
CA ILE A 292 1.85 -15.60 26.97
C ILE A 292 2.47 -14.65 25.94
N ALA A 293 3.45 -15.11 25.16
CA ALA A 293 4.08 -14.30 24.12
C ALA A 293 3.07 -13.89 23.04
N GLY A 294 2.20 -14.81 22.60
CA GLY A 294 1.15 -14.51 21.64
C GLY A 294 0.16 -13.46 22.15
N VAL A 295 -0.32 -13.59 23.38
CA VAL A 295 -1.27 -12.65 23.99
C VAL A 295 -0.63 -11.28 24.20
N VAL A 296 0.58 -11.23 24.77
CA VAL A 296 1.30 -9.96 24.98
C VAL A 296 1.66 -9.31 23.64
N GLY A 297 2.07 -10.09 22.65
CA GLY A 297 2.35 -9.62 21.28
C GLY A 297 1.12 -9.03 20.61
N ALA A 298 0.00 -9.75 20.63
CA ALA A 298 -1.27 -9.25 20.07
C ALA A 298 -1.77 -8.00 20.80
N ALA A 299 -1.70 -7.97 22.14
CA ALA A 299 -2.11 -6.82 22.94
C ALA A 299 -1.23 -5.60 22.69
N SER A 300 0.10 -5.76 22.66
CA SER A 300 1.05 -4.67 22.39
C SER A 300 0.96 -4.16 20.95
N GLY A 301 0.74 -5.04 19.97
CA GLY A 301 0.49 -4.66 18.57
C GLY A 301 -0.80 -3.87 18.42
N LEU A 302 -1.88 -4.31 19.07
CA LEU A 302 -3.15 -3.59 19.09
C LEU A 302 -3.02 -2.24 19.80
N ALA A 303 -2.36 -2.18 20.96
CA ALA A 303 -2.11 -0.93 21.68
C ALA A 303 -1.30 0.06 20.84
N SER A 304 -0.25 -0.41 20.16
CA SER A 304 0.58 0.42 19.29
C SER A 304 -0.22 0.95 18.10
N ALA A 305 -1.06 0.11 17.49
CA ALA A 305 -1.97 0.54 16.43
C ALA A 305 -2.96 1.60 16.93
N LEU A 306 -3.59 1.39 18.10
CA LEU A 306 -4.51 2.33 18.75
C LEU A 306 -3.85 3.70 18.95
N LEU A 307 -2.64 3.71 19.49
CA LEU A 307 -1.88 4.93 19.73
C LEU A 307 -1.54 5.64 18.42
N LEU A 308 -1.07 4.92 17.40
CA LEU A 308 -0.69 5.51 16.11
C LEU A 308 -1.89 6.10 15.38
N VAL A 309 -3.02 5.37 15.28
CA VAL A 309 -4.23 5.89 14.64
C VAL A 309 -4.81 7.06 15.44
N GLY A 310 -4.82 6.97 16.78
CA GLY A 310 -5.24 8.07 17.63
C GLY A 310 -4.40 9.33 17.41
N TYR A 311 -3.07 9.18 17.35
CA TYR A 311 -2.14 10.25 17.04
C TYR A 311 -2.42 10.86 15.66
N PHE A 312 -2.48 10.05 14.60
CA PHE A 312 -2.71 10.55 13.25
C PHE A 312 -4.06 11.24 13.07
N ARG A 313 -5.11 10.74 13.74
CA ARG A 313 -6.42 11.42 13.78
C ARG A 313 -6.36 12.73 14.56
N SER A 314 -5.59 12.79 15.65
CA SER A 314 -5.44 14.02 16.45
C SER A 314 -4.74 15.15 15.68
N VAL A 315 -3.79 14.81 14.80
CA VAL A 315 -3.15 15.76 13.89
C VAL A 315 -3.92 15.94 12.57
N GLY A 316 -5.16 15.46 12.50
CA GLY A 316 -6.05 15.69 11.37
C GLY A 316 -5.69 14.97 10.07
N ARG A 317 -4.85 13.93 10.11
CA ARG A 317 -4.55 13.16 8.89
C ARG A 317 -5.76 12.34 8.43
N GLY A 318 -6.14 12.55 7.18
CA GLY A 318 -7.19 11.79 6.51
C GLY A 318 -6.80 10.32 6.30
N GLY A 319 -7.79 9.47 5.98
CA GLY A 319 -7.59 8.05 5.71
C GLY A 319 -7.31 7.17 6.94
N PHE A 320 -7.20 7.75 8.14
CA PHE A 320 -7.13 7.01 9.41
C PHE A 320 -8.53 6.87 10.01
N TYR A 321 -9.20 5.79 9.64
CA TYR A 321 -10.54 5.45 10.12
C TYR A 321 -10.53 4.88 11.55
N GLY A 322 -11.71 4.57 12.10
CA GLY A 322 -11.85 3.89 13.37
C GLY A 322 -11.12 2.56 13.42
N GLN A 323 -10.85 2.12 14.64
CA GLN A 323 -10.17 0.86 14.88
C GLN A 323 -11.19 -0.27 14.94
N HIS A 324 -11.13 -1.16 13.97
CA HIS A 324 -11.94 -2.38 13.93
C HIS A 324 -11.01 -3.59 14.14
N PRO A 325 -10.60 -3.87 15.40
CA PRO A 325 -9.73 -5.01 15.66
C PRO A 325 -10.44 -6.30 15.28
N ASN A 326 -9.91 -6.99 14.28
CA ASN A 326 -10.41 -8.31 13.93
C ASN A 326 -9.85 -9.34 14.91
N PHE A 327 -10.67 -9.74 15.88
CA PHE A 327 -10.29 -10.71 16.90
C PHE A 327 -9.93 -12.09 16.32
N TRP A 328 -10.42 -12.44 15.13
CA TRP A 328 -10.01 -13.68 14.45
C TRP A 328 -8.54 -13.62 14.01
N ILE A 329 -8.09 -12.48 13.47
CA ILE A 329 -6.68 -12.29 13.11
C ILE A 329 -5.81 -12.29 14.37
N ALA A 330 -6.25 -11.60 15.43
CA ALA A 330 -5.54 -11.64 16.71
C ALA A 330 -5.42 -13.08 17.26
N GLY A 331 -6.51 -13.86 17.21
CA GLY A 331 -6.52 -15.27 17.56
C GLY A 331 -5.60 -16.13 16.68
N ALA A 332 -5.57 -15.86 15.37
CA ALA A 332 -4.66 -16.52 14.43
C ALA A 332 -3.19 -16.23 14.76
N VAL A 333 -2.85 -14.98 15.11
CA VAL A 333 -1.49 -14.60 15.54
C VAL A 333 -1.09 -15.35 16.82
N VAL A 334 -1.98 -15.44 17.81
CA VAL A 334 -1.74 -16.22 19.04
C VAL A 334 -1.53 -17.71 18.72
N LEU A 335 -2.37 -18.28 17.84
CA LEU A 335 -2.25 -19.67 17.41
C LEU A 335 -0.92 -19.92 16.69
N VAL A 336 -0.51 -19.01 15.81
CA VAL A 336 0.75 -19.13 15.09
C VAL A 336 1.95 -18.99 16.03
N ALA A 337 1.90 -18.08 17.01
CA ALA A 337 2.93 -17.98 18.06
C ALA A 337 3.04 -19.28 18.88
N LEU A 338 1.91 -19.91 19.20
CA LEU A 338 1.89 -21.20 19.87
C LEU A 338 2.52 -22.31 19.01
N ILE A 339 2.16 -22.39 17.73
CA ILE A 339 2.72 -23.37 16.78
C ILE A 339 4.23 -23.15 16.64
N ALA A 340 4.68 -21.90 16.51
CA ALA A 340 6.09 -21.55 16.40
C ALA A 340 6.88 -21.95 17.66
N SER A 341 6.35 -21.68 18.85
CA SER A 341 6.97 -22.08 20.13
C SER A 341 7.09 -23.60 20.26
N LEU A 342 6.03 -24.33 19.91
CA LEU A 342 6.01 -25.80 19.91
C LEU A 342 7.02 -26.38 18.91
N ALA A 343 7.08 -25.83 17.70
CA ALA A 343 8.04 -26.23 16.68
C ALA A 343 9.48 -26.00 17.17
N ALA A 344 9.77 -24.81 17.72
CA ALA A 344 11.07 -24.44 18.26
C ALA A 344 11.52 -25.35 19.42
N ALA A 345 10.61 -25.71 20.32
CA ALA A 345 10.91 -26.58 21.46
C ALA A 345 11.04 -28.08 21.09
N SER A 346 10.45 -28.51 19.97
CA SER A 346 10.32 -29.93 19.62
C SER A 346 11.67 -30.67 19.46
N ILE A 347 12.65 -30.01 18.84
CA ILE A 347 14.00 -30.55 18.59
C ILE A 347 14.80 -30.65 19.91
N PRO A 348 14.99 -29.57 20.69
CA PRO A 348 15.73 -29.65 21.95
C PRO A 348 15.04 -30.57 22.97
N ALA A 349 13.70 -30.63 23.01
CA ALA A 349 12.96 -31.53 23.91
C ALA A 349 13.29 -33.01 23.64
N ARG A 350 13.32 -33.42 22.36
CA ARG A 350 13.69 -34.79 21.97
C ARG A 350 15.16 -35.10 22.29
N ALA A 351 16.05 -34.14 22.04
CA ALA A 351 17.47 -34.31 22.29
C ALA A 351 17.77 -34.48 23.78
N VAL A 352 17.18 -33.63 24.63
CA VAL A 352 17.39 -33.66 26.08
C VAL A 352 16.73 -34.89 26.72
N ALA A 353 15.52 -35.26 26.32
CA ALA A 353 14.87 -36.47 26.84
C ALA A 353 15.68 -37.74 26.55
N LYS A 354 16.27 -37.87 25.34
CA LYS A 354 17.17 -38.98 24.99
C LYS A 354 18.49 -38.93 25.76
N GLN A 355 19.05 -37.75 25.99
CA GLN A 355 20.31 -37.61 26.71
C GLN A 355 20.16 -37.88 28.21
N ALA A 356 19.07 -37.42 28.83
CA ALA A 356 18.80 -37.64 30.25
C ALA A 356 18.66 -39.13 30.58
N THR A 357 17.93 -39.90 29.75
CA THR A 357 17.81 -41.35 29.92
C THR A 357 19.14 -42.09 29.69
N LEU A 358 19.89 -41.71 28.66
CA LEU A 358 21.21 -42.31 28.39
C LEU A 358 22.25 -41.96 29.47
N ALA A 359 22.20 -40.75 30.02
CA ALA A 359 23.09 -40.31 31.09
C ALA A 359 22.79 -41.05 32.40
N ALA A 360 21.51 -41.28 32.71
CA ALA A 360 21.10 -42.10 33.85
C ALA A 360 21.58 -43.56 33.73
N LEU A 361 21.63 -44.12 32.51
CA LEU A 361 22.04 -45.50 32.26
C LEU A 361 23.57 -45.70 32.14
N ARG A 362 24.33 -44.72 31.62
CA ARG A 362 25.75 -44.90 31.26
C ARG A 362 26.76 -44.15 32.14
N GLY A 363 26.32 -43.35 33.11
CA GLY A 363 27.22 -42.64 34.04
C GLY A 363 28.20 -41.66 33.40
N GLY A 364 28.05 -41.31 32.12
CA GLY A 364 29.01 -40.49 31.38
C GLY A 364 28.41 -39.65 30.25
N ARG A 365 29.05 -38.51 29.96
CA ARG A 365 28.70 -37.60 28.84
C ARG A 365 28.91 -38.30 27.50
N SER A 366 27.84 -38.61 26.80
CA SER A 366 27.93 -39.13 25.43
C SER A 366 28.35 -38.01 24.47
N VAL A 367 29.47 -38.21 23.78
CA VAL A 367 29.92 -37.32 22.70
C VAL A 367 29.11 -37.69 21.45
N VAL A 368 28.27 -36.77 20.97
CA VAL A 368 27.47 -36.99 19.75
C VAL A 368 28.41 -37.13 18.55
N ALA A 369 28.25 -38.22 17.79
CA ALA A 369 29.05 -38.50 16.60
C ALA A 369 28.83 -37.45 15.51
N HIS A 370 29.91 -37.10 14.80
CA HIS A 370 29.92 -36.09 13.75
C HIS A 370 29.27 -36.63 12.47
N ARG A 371 28.01 -36.28 12.21
CA ARG A 371 27.32 -36.67 10.97
C ARG A 371 27.49 -35.57 9.92
N ARG A 372 27.98 -35.93 8.73
CA ARG A 372 28.20 -34.99 7.60
C ARG A 372 26.92 -34.62 6.86
N TRP A 373 25.86 -35.43 7.02
CA TRP A 373 24.59 -35.29 6.30
C TRP A 373 23.90 -33.92 6.46
N PRO A 374 23.82 -33.29 7.65
CA PRO A 374 23.22 -31.95 7.79
C PRO A 374 23.89 -30.89 6.93
N THR A 375 25.21 -30.99 6.71
CA THR A 375 25.92 -30.05 5.82
C THR A 375 25.54 -30.24 4.36
N VAL A 376 25.36 -31.49 3.91
CA VAL A 376 24.93 -31.78 2.53
C VAL A 376 23.50 -31.31 2.32
N VAL A 377 22.60 -31.59 3.26
CA VAL A 377 21.21 -31.12 3.23
C VAL A 377 21.17 -29.59 3.23
N GLY A 378 21.98 -28.94 4.07
CA GLY A 378 22.05 -27.48 4.12
C GLY A 378 22.54 -26.86 2.80
N LEU A 379 23.54 -27.48 2.13
CA LEU A 379 24.03 -26.99 0.84
C LEU A 379 22.97 -27.13 -0.26
N ILE A 380 22.25 -28.24 -0.27
CA ILE A 380 21.13 -28.47 -1.20
C ILE A 380 20.02 -27.44 -0.93
N ALA A 381 19.67 -27.21 0.34
CA ALA A 381 18.66 -26.23 0.72
C ALA A 381 19.05 -24.81 0.31
N ILE A 382 20.30 -24.37 0.50
CA ILE A 382 20.76 -23.07 0.00
C ILE A 382 20.62 -22.99 -1.53
N GLY A 383 21.02 -24.04 -2.25
CA GLY A 383 20.90 -24.08 -3.71
C GLY A 383 19.45 -23.99 -4.18
N LEU A 384 18.53 -24.72 -3.54
CA LEU A 384 17.10 -24.66 -3.83
C LEU A 384 16.48 -23.32 -3.45
N GLY A 385 16.88 -22.75 -2.31
CA GLY A 385 16.41 -21.44 -1.86
C GLY A 385 16.82 -20.33 -2.82
N LEU A 386 18.08 -20.34 -3.25
CA LEU A 386 18.60 -19.42 -4.27
C LEU A 386 17.86 -19.61 -5.60
N ALA A 387 17.69 -20.84 -6.06
CA ALA A 387 16.97 -21.13 -7.29
C ALA A 387 15.52 -20.63 -7.24
N ALA A 388 14.80 -20.87 -6.14
CA ALA A 388 13.44 -20.38 -5.94
C ALA A 388 13.39 -18.85 -5.92
N THR A 389 14.33 -18.19 -5.25
CA THR A 389 14.38 -16.71 -5.21
C THR A 389 14.65 -16.13 -6.60
N VAL A 390 15.57 -16.74 -7.36
CA VAL A 390 15.84 -16.36 -8.76
C VAL A 390 14.61 -16.62 -9.63
N THR A 391 13.93 -17.75 -9.47
CA THR A 391 12.67 -18.02 -10.18
C THR A 391 11.61 -16.96 -9.84
N GLY A 392 11.46 -16.59 -8.57
CA GLY A 392 10.56 -15.51 -8.16
C GLY A 392 10.90 -14.17 -8.81
N ALA A 393 12.19 -13.80 -8.85
CA ALA A 393 12.65 -12.58 -9.52
C ALA A 393 12.41 -12.61 -11.03
N VAL A 394 12.66 -13.74 -11.68
CA VAL A 394 12.43 -13.93 -13.12
C VAL A 394 10.92 -13.90 -13.43
N VAL A 395 10.09 -14.56 -12.63
CA VAL A 395 8.63 -14.53 -12.77
C VAL A 395 8.10 -13.11 -12.57
N GLY A 396 8.56 -12.38 -11.54
CA GLY A 396 8.20 -10.98 -11.33
C GLY A 396 8.67 -10.05 -12.46
N TYR A 397 9.80 -10.36 -13.11
CA TYR A 397 10.22 -9.65 -14.31
C TYR A 397 9.27 -9.87 -15.49
N PHE A 398 8.80 -11.11 -15.69
CA PHE A 398 7.80 -11.43 -16.72
C PHE A 398 6.39 -10.94 -16.36
N GLU A 399 6.06 -10.78 -15.07
CA GLU A 399 4.82 -10.17 -14.60
C GLU A 399 4.69 -8.71 -15.05
N ARG A 400 5.82 -7.98 -15.12
CA ARG A 400 5.88 -6.65 -15.76
C ARG A 400 5.37 -6.65 -17.20
N HIS A 401 5.21 -7.82 -17.83
CA HIS A 401 4.69 -8.01 -19.19
C HIS A 401 3.25 -8.57 -19.24
N ASN A 402 2.46 -8.42 -18.18
CA ASN A 402 0.98 -8.59 -18.19
C ASN A 402 0.41 -10.00 -18.47
N ASP A 403 1.02 -11.08 -17.98
CA ASP A 403 0.34 -12.38 -17.89
C ASP A 403 -0.28 -12.57 -16.48
N PRO A 404 -1.61 -12.40 -16.32
CA PRO A 404 -2.28 -12.46 -15.02
C PRO A 404 -2.23 -13.85 -14.35
N ARG A 405 -1.75 -14.89 -15.04
CA ARG A 405 -1.65 -16.26 -14.51
C ARG A 405 -0.54 -16.44 -13.47
N PHE A 406 0.48 -15.58 -13.47
CA PHE A 406 1.68 -15.75 -12.63
C PHE A 406 1.80 -14.76 -11.46
N VAL A 407 0.96 -13.72 -11.44
CA VAL A 407 0.85 -12.67 -10.40
C VAL A 407 0.83 -13.22 -8.97
N PRO A 408 0.08 -14.29 -8.62
CA PRO A 408 0.07 -14.76 -7.24
C PRO A 408 1.32 -15.56 -6.85
N LEU A 409 2.13 -16.06 -7.80
CA LEU A 409 3.14 -17.07 -7.52
C LEU A 409 4.52 -16.51 -7.13
N TYR A 410 4.91 -15.37 -7.68
CA TYR A 410 6.24 -14.79 -7.42
C TYR A 410 6.54 -14.52 -5.93
N PRO A 411 5.61 -13.99 -5.09
CA PRO A 411 5.95 -13.72 -3.69
C PRO A 411 6.20 -15.02 -2.90
N TYR A 412 5.51 -16.11 -3.25
CA TYR A 412 5.74 -17.42 -2.63
C TYR A 412 7.12 -17.98 -2.97
N PHE A 413 7.61 -17.76 -4.19
CA PHE A 413 8.94 -18.20 -4.61
C PHE A 413 10.06 -17.42 -3.92
N ILE A 414 9.91 -16.10 -3.79
CA ILE A 414 10.89 -15.25 -3.10
C ILE A 414 10.97 -15.65 -1.63
N ILE A 415 9.84 -15.70 -0.94
CA ILE A 415 9.80 -15.93 0.51
C ILE A 415 10.06 -17.39 0.85
N GLY A 416 9.48 -18.32 0.09
CA GLY A 416 9.81 -19.73 0.22
C GLY A 416 11.30 -19.99 -0.03
N GLY A 417 11.88 -19.32 -1.02
CA GLY A 417 13.31 -19.35 -1.30
C GLY A 417 14.16 -18.84 -0.13
N GLU A 418 13.79 -17.70 0.45
CA GLU A 418 14.44 -17.12 1.61
C GLU A 418 14.37 -18.03 2.84
N VAL A 419 13.17 -18.53 3.19
CA VAL A 419 12.96 -19.45 4.32
C VAL A 419 13.84 -20.69 4.19
N VAL A 420 13.86 -21.31 3.00
CA VAL A 420 14.68 -22.50 2.72
C VAL A 420 16.18 -22.16 2.76
N GLY A 421 16.57 -20.99 2.25
CA GLY A 421 17.95 -20.49 2.27
C GLY A 421 18.47 -20.25 3.69
N VAL A 422 17.66 -19.62 4.55
CA VAL A 422 18.00 -19.38 5.96
C VAL A 422 18.15 -20.71 6.71
N LEU A 423 17.19 -21.63 6.56
CA LEU A 423 17.28 -22.96 7.15
C LEU A 423 18.50 -23.74 6.66
N GLY A 424 18.82 -23.67 5.37
CA GLY A 424 20.01 -24.26 4.77
C GLY A 424 21.31 -23.71 5.38
N THR A 425 21.35 -22.40 5.58
CA THR A 425 22.47 -21.70 6.23
C THR A 425 22.64 -22.17 7.67
N VAL A 426 21.57 -22.24 8.45
CA VAL A 426 21.55 -22.76 9.84
C VAL A 426 22.17 -24.17 9.92
N LEU A 427 21.84 -25.05 8.97
CA LEU A 427 22.36 -26.42 8.94
C LEU A 427 23.87 -26.51 8.63
N ILE A 428 24.44 -25.53 7.93
CA ILE A 428 25.86 -25.48 7.57
C ILE A 428 26.72 -24.84 8.68
N LEU A 429 26.15 -24.02 9.58
CA LEU A 429 26.90 -23.32 10.64
C LEU A 429 27.85 -24.24 11.42
N GLY A 430 27.39 -25.44 11.79
CA GLY A 430 28.23 -26.38 12.54
C GLY A 430 29.52 -26.77 11.81
N ARG A 431 29.48 -26.79 10.47
CA ARG A 431 30.65 -27.05 9.61
C ARG A 431 31.54 -25.82 9.48
N ILE A 432 30.95 -24.62 9.39
CA ILE A 432 31.67 -23.35 9.33
C ILE A 432 32.49 -23.14 10.61
N VAL A 433 31.86 -23.32 11.77
CA VAL A 433 32.54 -23.22 13.08
C VAL A 433 33.69 -24.23 13.18
N ASP A 434 33.50 -25.45 12.69
CA ASP A 434 34.54 -26.48 12.65
C ASP A 434 35.67 -26.18 11.68
N PHE A 435 35.36 -25.55 10.56
CA PHE A 435 36.33 -25.15 9.57
C PHE A 435 37.20 -24.00 10.11
N MET A 436 36.56 -23.00 10.71
CA MET A 436 37.24 -21.91 11.42
C MET A 436 38.17 -22.47 12.51
N GLY A 437 37.68 -23.35 13.39
CA GLY A 437 38.50 -23.96 14.44
C GLY A 437 39.74 -24.72 13.93
N ARG A 438 39.70 -25.24 12.69
CA ARG A 438 40.81 -25.98 12.06
C ARG A 438 41.79 -25.08 11.27
N ARG A 439 41.31 -23.97 10.68
CA ARG A 439 42.11 -23.13 9.77
C ARG A 439 42.75 -21.89 10.42
N ILE A 440 42.40 -21.59 11.67
CA ILE A 440 42.81 -20.37 12.40
C ILE A 440 44.24 -20.46 13.02
N GLY A 441 45.09 -21.38 12.53
CA GLY A 441 46.43 -21.61 13.06
C GLY A 441 47.37 -20.40 13.02
N ARG A 442 47.12 -19.45 12.10
CA ARG A 442 47.94 -18.25 11.86
C ARG A 442 47.46 -16.98 12.56
N LEU A 443 46.31 -17.01 13.23
CA LEU A 443 45.78 -15.82 13.93
C LEU A 443 46.36 -15.67 15.34
N PRO A 444 46.34 -14.44 15.91
CA PRO A 444 46.75 -14.17 17.29
C PRO A 444 46.07 -15.09 18.33
N LEU A 445 46.73 -15.27 19.48
CA LEU A 445 46.33 -16.22 20.53
C LEU A 445 44.85 -16.09 20.93
N ILE A 446 44.35 -14.86 21.10
CA ILE A 446 42.98 -14.56 21.55
C ILE A 446 41.95 -15.12 20.57
N TRP A 447 42.11 -14.86 19.27
CA TRP A 447 41.21 -15.38 18.21
C TRP A 447 41.23 -16.90 18.12
N ARG A 448 42.41 -17.50 18.32
CA ARG A 448 42.59 -18.94 18.26
C ARG A 448 41.93 -19.67 19.43
N LEU A 449 41.99 -19.08 20.64
CA LEU A 449 41.27 -19.57 21.81
C LEU A 449 39.75 -19.46 21.61
N ALA A 450 39.26 -18.31 21.16
CA ALA A 450 37.83 -18.09 20.90
C ALA A 450 37.25 -19.06 19.85
N ALA A 451 37.97 -19.29 18.75
CA ALA A 451 37.53 -20.21 17.70
C ALA A 451 37.54 -21.68 18.16
N ARG A 452 38.55 -22.11 18.92
CA ARG A 452 38.61 -23.47 19.48
C ARG A 452 37.54 -23.70 20.54
N ASP A 453 37.27 -22.72 21.40
CA ASP A 453 36.16 -22.80 22.37
C ASP A 453 34.82 -22.93 21.64
N SER A 454 34.61 -22.11 20.61
CA SER A 454 33.39 -22.14 19.80
C SER A 454 33.15 -23.48 19.11
N ALA A 455 34.21 -24.11 18.59
CA ALA A 455 34.16 -25.42 17.94
C ALA A 455 33.97 -26.59 18.94
N ARG A 456 34.36 -26.42 20.20
CA ARG A 456 34.11 -27.40 21.26
C ARG A 456 32.69 -27.27 21.83
N ASN A 457 32.19 -26.04 21.95
CA ASN A 457 30.89 -25.70 22.52
C ASN A 457 29.82 -25.39 21.45
N ARG A 458 29.78 -26.20 20.38
CA ARG A 458 28.90 -26.02 19.20
C ARG A 458 27.43 -25.89 19.53
N SER A 459 27.00 -26.65 20.53
CA SER A 459 25.62 -26.66 21.00
C SER A 459 25.24 -25.41 21.80
N ARG A 460 26.19 -24.47 22.01
CA ARG A 460 25.95 -23.09 22.45
C ARG A 460 26.16 -22.10 21.31
N THR A 461 27.20 -22.29 20.51
CA THR A 461 27.60 -21.31 19.49
C THR A 461 26.75 -21.36 18.22
N VAL A 462 26.37 -22.54 17.72
CA VAL A 462 25.56 -22.67 16.50
C VAL A 462 24.20 -21.98 16.63
N PRO A 463 23.41 -22.20 17.70
CA PRO A 463 22.12 -21.50 17.85
C PRO A 463 22.27 -19.98 18.01
N ALA A 464 23.31 -19.53 18.72
CA ALA A 464 23.57 -18.10 18.92
C ALA A 464 23.98 -17.39 17.62
N VAL A 465 24.80 -18.02 16.77
CA VAL A 465 25.16 -17.46 15.47
C VAL A 465 23.98 -17.53 14.49
N ALA A 466 23.17 -18.59 14.54
CA ALA A 466 21.96 -18.71 13.72
C ALA A 466 20.96 -17.59 14.03
N ALA A 467 20.77 -17.30 15.32
CA ALA A 467 19.98 -16.18 15.81
C ALA A 467 20.41 -14.82 15.24
N VAL A 468 21.71 -14.52 15.29
CA VAL A 468 22.27 -13.26 14.76
C VAL A 468 22.13 -13.18 13.24
N LEU A 469 22.38 -14.29 12.53
CA LEU A 469 22.23 -14.36 11.08
C LEU A 469 20.78 -14.13 10.64
N ALA A 470 19.82 -14.74 11.33
CA ALA A 470 18.40 -14.54 11.08
C ALA A 470 18.01 -13.06 11.25
N ALA A 471 18.31 -12.46 12.41
CA ALA A 471 17.98 -11.05 12.65
C ALA A 471 18.65 -10.08 11.65
N SER A 472 19.88 -10.40 11.22
CA SER A 472 20.59 -9.61 10.21
C SER A 472 19.96 -9.76 8.82
N ALA A 473 19.43 -10.95 8.49
CA ALA A 473 18.74 -11.21 7.24
C ALA A 473 17.45 -10.39 7.13
N LEU A 474 16.60 -10.37 8.17
CA LEU A 474 15.40 -9.51 8.19
C LEU A 474 15.74 -8.05 8.02
N ALA A 475 16.70 -7.57 8.79
CA ALA A 475 17.09 -6.17 8.76
C ALA A 475 17.58 -5.81 7.35
N GLY A 476 18.39 -6.68 6.74
CA GLY A 476 18.82 -6.55 5.35
C GLY A 476 17.63 -6.56 4.38
N ALA A 477 16.71 -7.51 4.49
CA ALA A 477 15.54 -7.62 3.62
C ALA A 477 14.64 -6.38 3.69
N VAL A 478 14.38 -5.87 4.90
CA VAL A 478 13.58 -4.66 5.12
C VAL A 478 14.27 -3.43 4.53
N VAL A 479 15.57 -3.25 4.79
CA VAL A 479 16.34 -2.10 4.28
C VAL A 479 16.46 -2.16 2.76
N VAL A 480 16.76 -3.32 2.18
CA VAL A 480 16.85 -3.50 0.73
C VAL A 480 15.49 -3.32 0.09
N GLY A 481 14.42 -3.92 0.63
CA GLY A 481 13.06 -3.76 0.12
C GLY A 481 12.60 -2.29 0.14
N GLY A 482 12.84 -1.58 1.25
CA GLY A 482 12.55 -0.15 1.35
C GLY A 482 13.37 0.70 0.38
N GLY A 483 14.69 0.45 0.31
CA GLY A 483 15.60 1.12 -0.61
C GLY A 483 15.26 0.88 -2.08
N SER A 484 14.94 -0.36 -2.45
CA SER A 484 14.50 -0.72 -3.80
C SER A 484 13.14 -0.11 -4.15
N GLY A 485 12.21 -0.01 -3.20
CA GLY A 485 10.94 0.68 -3.41
C GLY A 485 11.13 2.18 -3.65
N LEU A 486 12.01 2.82 -2.87
CA LEU A 486 12.40 4.21 -3.06
C LEU A 486 13.10 4.42 -4.41
N GLU A 487 14.02 3.52 -4.78
CA GLU A 487 14.72 3.56 -6.06
C GLU A 487 13.75 3.35 -7.22
N SER A 488 12.83 2.39 -7.12
CA SER A 488 11.79 2.18 -8.13
C SER A 488 10.90 3.42 -8.29
N THR A 489 10.54 4.06 -7.18
CA THR A 489 9.80 5.33 -7.20
C THR A 489 10.63 6.44 -7.85
N THR A 490 11.94 6.46 -7.65
CA THR A 490 12.87 7.45 -8.23
C THR A 490 13.09 7.21 -9.73
N GLN A 491 13.24 5.95 -10.15
CA GLN A 491 13.42 5.56 -11.55
C GLN A 491 12.15 5.81 -12.37
N ASN A 492 11.00 5.51 -11.77
CA ASN A 492 9.69 5.74 -12.36
C ASN A 492 9.13 7.12 -12.00
N TYR A 493 9.95 8.00 -11.41
CA TYR A 493 9.53 9.35 -11.08
C TYR A 493 9.31 10.12 -12.39
N SER A 494 8.05 10.38 -12.70
CA SER A 494 7.71 11.33 -13.75
C SER A 494 7.91 12.74 -13.21
N TRP A 495 8.66 13.56 -13.93
CA TRP A 495 8.88 14.94 -13.52
C TRP A 495 7.55 15.71 -13.53
N SER A 496 7.13 16.14 -12.34
CA SER A 496 6.14 17.19 -12.20
C SER A 496 6.81 18.55 -12.37
N VAL A 497 6.13 19.49 -13.01
CA VAL A 497 6.70 20.81 -13.28
C VAL A 497 7.08 21.51 -11.98
N ASN A 498 8.32 22.02 -11.92
CA ASN A 498 8.72 22.91 -10.83
C ASN A 498 7.89 24.18 -10.89
N ILE A 499 7.88 24.89 -9.77
CA ILE A 499 7.08 26.08 -9.69
C ILE A 499 7.62 27.17 -10.64
N GLY A 500 6.73 27.78 -11.43
CA GLY A 500 7.09 28.71 -12.51
C GLY A 500 7.45 28.03 -13.84
N GLN A 501 7.38 26.70 -13.91
CA GLN A 501 7.56 25.93 -15.14
C GLN A 501 6.24 25.27 -15.56
N ALA A 502 6.07 25.05 -16.85
CA ALA A 502 4.92 24.33 -17.42
C ALA A 502 5.43 23.31 -18.43
N ASN A 503 4.78 22.14 -18.47
CA ASN A 503 5.05 21.11 -19.47
C ASN A 503 3.82 20.95 -20.35
N PHE A 504 4.05 20.70 -21.63
CA PHE A 504 2.99 20.48 -22.59
C PHE A 504 3.41 19.32 -23.48
N SER A 505 2.55 18.31 -23.58
CA SER A 505 2.81 17.21 -24.49
C SER A 505 2.60 17.69 -25.93
N LEU A 506 3.64 17.55 -26.74
CA LEU A 506 3.61 17.85 -28.18
C LEU A 506 2.97 16.72 -29.01
N SER A 507 2.47 15.68 -28.35
CA SER A 507 1.68 14.64 -28.98
C SER A 507 0.51 14.24 -28.08
N THR A 508 -0.69 14.13 -28.65
CA THR A 508 -1.85 13.59 -27.95
C THR A 508 -2.43 12.44 -28.74
N THR A 509 -2.95 11.45 -28.02
CA THR A 509 -3.71 10.36 -28.60
C THR A 509 -5.16 10.82 -28.76
N VAL A 510 -5.69 10.71 -29.97
CA VAL A 510 -7.09 10.97 -30.30
C VAL A 510 -7.73 9.66 -30.72
N SER A 511 -8.61 9.16 -29.86
CA SER A 511 -9.42 7.98 -30.13
C SER A 511 -10.77 8.38 -30.70
N LYS A 512 -11.12 7.83 -31.86
CA LYS A 512 -12.44 7.95 -32.49
C LYS A 512 -13.10 6.58 -32.49
N ASN A 513 -14.28 6.47 -31.91
CA ASN A 513 -15.06 5.25 -32.03
C ASN A 513 -15.83 5.25 -33.34
N THR A 514 -15.60 4.23 -34.15
CA THR A 514 -16.38 3.90 -35.34
C THR A 514 -17.25 2.67 -35.04
N ALA A 515 -18.19 2.34 -35.92
CA ALA A 515 -19.05 1.17 -35.75
C ALA A 515 -18.27 -0.17 -35.68
N ASP A 516 -17.03 -0.19 -36.18
CA ASP A 516 -16.14 -1.37 -36.24
C ASP A 516 -15.07 -1.42 -35.11
N GLY A 517 -15.06 -0.43 -34.21
CA GLY A 517 -14.16 -0.36 -33.05
C GLY A 517 -13.60 1.04 -32.76
N THR A 518 -12.59 1.10 -31.90
CA THR A 518 -11.90 2.35 -31.56
C THR A 518 -10.68 2.56 -32.47
N GLU A 519 -10.76 3.54 -33.36
CA GLU A 519 -9.63 4.00 -34.17
C GLU A 519 -8.81 5.02 -33.35
N THR A 520 -7.57 4.67 -33.04
CA THR A 520 -6.69 5.51 -32.22
C THR A 520 -5.61 6.11 -33.10
N SER A 521 -5.52 7.44 -33.11
CA SER A 521 -4.55 8.19 -33.93
C SER A 521 -3.71 9.13 -33.05
N ILE A 522 -2.43 9.28 -33.36
CA ILE A 522 -1.56 10.24 -32.66
C ILE A 522 -1.54 11.55 -33.43
N VAL A 523 -1.97 12.62 -32.79
CA VAL A 523 -1.86 13.98 -33.31
C VAL A 523 -0.60 14.62 -32.70
N LYS A 524 0.33 15.03 -33.55
CA LYS A 524 1.54 15.77 -33.15
C LYS A 524 1.35 17.26 -33.39
N PHE A 525 1.77 18.07 -32.42
CA PHE A 525 1.74 19.52 -32.49
C PHE A 525 3.13 20.07 -32.83
N SER A 526 3.18 21.09 -33.68
CA SER A 526 4.44 21.80 -33.97
C SER A 526 4.83 22.65 -32.76
N PRO A 527 6.07 22.52 -32.22
CA PRO A 527 6.55 23.37 -31.14
C PRO A 527 6.49 24.87 -31.48
N GLU A 528 6.82 25.23 -32.72
CA GLU A 528 6.89 26.63 -33.17
C GLU A 528 5.52 27.31 -33.16
N GLN A 529 4.50 26.61 -33.63
CA GLN A 529 3.12 27.11 -33.62
C GLN A 529 2.60 27.28 -32.20
N TYR A 530 2.96 26.35 -31.31
CA TYR A 530 2.57 26.41 -29.91
C TYR A 530 3.25 27.58 -29.18
N LEU A 531 4.57 27.72 -29.34
CA LEU A 531 5.35 28.80 -28.74
C LEU A 531 4.91 30.19 -29.21
N THR A 532 4.51 30.33 -30.48
CA THR A 532 3.98 31.59 -31.00
C THR A 532 2.69 31.97 -30.26
N LYS A 533 1.73 31.03 -30.15
CA LYS A 533 0.49 31.26 -29.39
C LYS A 533 0.74 31.53 -27.92
N LEU A 534 1.71 30.85 -27.30
CA LEU A 534 2.05 31.04 -25.89
C LEU A 534 2.68 32.42 -25.63
N LYS A 535 3.54 32.90 -26.54
CA LYS A 535 4.12 34.25 -26.48
C LYS A 535 3.04 35.32 -26.64
N ASP A 536 2.12 35.12 -27.58
CA ASP A 536 1.01 36.04 -27.82
C ASP A 536 0.07 36.12 -26.61
N ALA A 537 -0.15 35.00 -25.91
CA ALA A 537 -1.07 34.91 -24.78
C ALA A 537 -0.47 35.37 -23.44
N SER A 538 0.80 35.06 -23.15
CA SER A 538 1.36 35.24 -21.81
C SER A 538 2.04 36.59 -21.58
N GLN A 539 2.54 37.26 -22.63
CA GLN A 539 3.37 38.47 -22.53
C GLN A 539 4.57 38.38 -21.56
N ILE A 540 4.91 37.18 -21.06
CA ILE A 540 5.98 36.93 -20.10
C ILE A 540 7.21 36.45 -20.87
N PRO A 541 8.43 36.93 -20.55
CA PRO A 541 9.66 36.38 -21.10
C PRO A 541 9.76 34.90 -20.71
N THR A 542 9.65 34.02 -21.70
CA THR A 542 9.66 32.56 -21.49
C THR A 542 10.86 31.94 -22.18
N GLU A 543 11.70 31.26 -21.40
CA GLU A 543 12.66 30.29 -21.93
C GLU A 543 11.92 28.99 -22.20
N HIS A 544 12.25 28.33 -23.31
CA HIS A 544 11.58 27.11 -23.74
C HIS A 544 12.61 26.07 -24.14
N TRP A 545 12.30 24.83 -23.79
CA TRP A 545 13.08 23.66 -24.18
C TRP A 545 12.12 22.67 -24.83
N VAL A 546 12.45 22.23 -26.04
CA VAL A 546 11.77 21.09 -26.66
C VAL A 546 12.54 19.85 -26.23
N LEU A 547 11.97 19.16 -25.25
CA LEU A 547 12.55 17.94 -24.72
C LEU A 547 12.00 16.74 -25.49
N ARG A 548 12.88 15.83 -25.90
CA ARG A 548 12.48 14.53 -26.43
C ARG A 548 12.41 13.56 -25.26
N GLY A 549 11.21 13.16 -24.86
CA GLY A 549 11.06 12.11 -23.85
C GLY A 549 11.53 10.76 -24.39
N GLU A 550 11.82 9.84 -23.49
CA GLU A 550 12.13 8.45 -23.82
C GLU A 550 10.81 7.67 -23.88
N ALA A 551 10.69 6.73 -24.83
CA ALA A 551 9.47 5.92 -24.97
C ALA A 551 9.36 5.00 -23.74
N ASN A 552 8.18 4.97 -23.12
CA ASN A 552 7.90 4.00 -22.08
C ASN A 552 7.67 2.62 -22.70
N ASP A 553 8.55 1.67 -22.39
CA ASP A 553 8.39 0.27 -22.81
C ASP A 553 7.21 -0.43 -22.11
N GLU A 554 6.60 0.18 -21.08
CA GLU A 554 5.50 -0.39 -20.25
C GLU A 554 4.10 0.13 -20.60
N CYS A 555 3.90 0.60 -21.83
CA CYS A 555 2.61 1.16 -22.26
C CYS A 555 1.56 0.05 -22.46
N HIS A 556 0.72 -0.18 -21.45
CA HIS A 556 -0.30 -1.22 -21.43
C HIS A 556 -1.72 -0.65 -21.64
N LEU A 557 -2.05 -0.27 -22.88
CA LEU A 557 -3.44 -0.04 -23.25
C LEU A 557 -4.08 -1.36 -23.67
N THR A 558 -4.78 -2.02 -22.73
CA THR A 558 -5.65 -3.15 -23.08
C THR A 558 -6.83 -2.65 -23.91
N SER A 559 -6.77 -2.82 -25.22
CA SER A 559 -7.96 -2.80 -26.08
C SER A 559 -8.85 -3.97 -25.63
N SER A 560 -9.91 -3.67 -24.89
CA SER A 560 -11.01 -4.61 -24.64
C SER A 560 -11.76 -4.89 -25.95
N LYS A 561 -11.20 -5.77 -26.79
CA LYS A 561 -11.99 -6.52 -27.77
C LYS A 561 -12.20 -7.91 -27.21
N THR A 562 -13.42 -8.18 -26.75
CA THR A 562 -13.94 -9.52 -26.59
C THR A 562 -13.80 -10.26 -27.92
N GLY A 563 -12.89 -11.23 -27.98
CA GLY A 563 -13.03 -12.37 -28.88
C GLY A 563 -12.12 -12.50 -30.09
N ASP A 564 -11.11 -11.65 -30.31
CA ASP A 564 -10.13 -11.93 -31.37
C ASP A 564 -8.71 -11.51 -31.00
N THR A 565 -7.79 -12.47 -31.11
CA THR A 565 -6.34 -12.29 -30.97
C THR A 565 -5.79 -11.54 -32.19
N GLN A 566 -6.18 -10.27 -32.36
CA GLN A 566 -5.40 -9.34 -33.15
C GLN A 566 -4.69 -8.38 -32.21
N GLU A 567 -3.38 -8.62 -32.14
CA GLU A 567 -2.33 -7.73 -31.68
C GLU A 567 -2.38 -6.44 -32.51
N SER A 568 -3.39 -5.61 -32.29
CA SER A 568 -3.44 -4.27 -32.86
C SER A 568 -2.39 -3.45 -32.13
N GLN A 569 -1.21 -3.35 -32.75
CA GLN A 569 -0.13 -2.43 -32.38
C GLN A 569 -0.69 -1.01 -32.39
N THR A 570 -1.34 -0.63 -31.30
CA THR A 570 -1.71 0.75 -31.07
C THR A 570 -0.39 1.45 -30.76
N PRO A 571 0.07 2.44 -31.56
CA PRO A 571 1.32 3.11 -31.27
C PRO A 571 1.16 3.80 -29.92
N CYS A 572 1.92 3.34 -28.94
CA CYS A 572 1.81 3.76 -27.55
C CYS A 572 3.12 4.45 -27.13
N PRO A 573 3.41 5.67 -27.63
CA PRO A 573 4.60 6.36 -27.20
C PRO A 573 4.21 7.34 -26.08
N GLU A 574 3.95 6.80 -24.88
CA GLU A 574 4.03 7.61 -23.69
C GLU A 574 5.50 8.02 -23.54
N HIS A 575 5.80 9.28 -23.85
CA HIS A 575 7.13 9.83 -23.68
C HIS A 575 7.16 10.53 -22.33
N PHE A 576 8.06 10.10 -21.44
CA PHE A 576 8.27 10.77 -20.17
C PHE A 576 9.53 11.64 -20.23
N LEU A 577 9.47 12.78 -19.56
CA LEU A 577 10.66 13.56 -19.25
C LEU A 577 11.38 12.87 -18.11
N ILE A 578 12.46 12.17 -18.43
CA ILE A 578 13.32 11.48 -17.47
C ILE A 578 14.54 12.37 -17.20
N VAL A 579 14.92 12.50 -15.93
CA VAL A 579 16.16 13.18 -15.55
C VAL A 579 17.35 12.27 -15.94
N PRO A 580 18.30 12.75 -16.75
CA PRO A 580 19.53 12.01 -17.06
C PRO A 580 20.21 11.57 -15.76
N PRO A 581 20.76 10.35 -15.67
CA PRO A 581 21.34 9.81 -14.44
C PRO A 581 22.31 10.77 -13.73
N GLU A 582 23.07 11.55 -14.48
CA GLU A 582 24.02 12.57 -14.02
C GLU A 582 23.41 13.77 -13.29
N ASN A 583 22.11 14.03 -13.48
CA ASN A 583 21.39 15.19 -12.92
C ASN A 583 20.37 14.80 -11.84
N ARG A 584 20.29 13.51 -11.49
CA ARG A 584 19.42 13.04 -10.40
C ARG A 584 19.99 13.54 -9.07
N CYS A 585 19.17 14.20 -8.25
CA CYS A 585 19.57 14.53 -6.89
C CYS A 585 19.77 13.22 -6.11
N PRO A 586 20.96 12.97 -5.52
CA PRO A 586 21.16 11.82 -4.66
C PRO A 586 20.32 11.99 -3.39
N VAL A 587 19.16 11.33 -3.33
CA VAL A 587 18.24 11.38 -2.17
C VAL A 587 18.92 10.85 -0.90
N ASP A 588 19.91 9.98 -1.07
CA ASP A 588 20.83 9.48 -0.07
C ASP A 588 21.62 10.58 0.68
N GLN A 589 21.87 11.74 0.04
CA GLN A 589 22.56 12.85 0.72
C GLN A 589 21.62 13.66 1.64
N LEU A 590 20.32 13.73 1.35
CA LEU A 590 19.37 14.48 2.18
C LEU A 590 19.16 13.81 3.54
N TRP A 591 19.11 12.47 3.58
CA TRP A 591 18.87 11.72 4.83
C TRP A 591 20.13 11.61 5.71
N ALA A 592 21.32 11.75 5.14
CA ALA A 592 22.57 11.82 5.90
C ALA A 592 22.69 13.13 6.72
N THR A 593 21.95 14.19 6.33
CA THR A 593 22.01 15.50 7.00
C THR A 593 20.96 15.72 8.07
N THR A 594 19.92 14.88 8.14
CA THR A 594 18.86 14.91 9.16
C THR A 594 18.93 13.67 10.05
N GLY A 595 20.01 13.57 10.84
CA GLY A 595 20.05 12.66 11.99
C GLY A 595 18.99 13.04 13.04
N PRO A 596 18.52 12.08 13.87
CA PRO A 596 17.51 12.36 14.88
C PRO A 596 18.07 13.35 15.92
N GLN A 597 17.42 14.50 16.07
CA GLN A 597 17.46 15.28 17.31
C GLN A 597 16.29 14.91 18.20
#